data_AF-A0A8B6EH50-F1
#
_entry.id   AF-A0A8B6EH50-F1
#
_cell.length_a   1.000
_cell.length_b   1.000
_cell.length_c   1.000
_cell.angle_alpha   90.00
_cell.angle_beta   90.00
_cell.angle_gamma   90.00
#
_symmetry.space_group_name_H-M   'P 1'
#
loop_
_entity.id
_entity.type
_entity.pdbx_description
1 polymer ?
#
loop_
_entity_poly.entity_id
_entity_poly.type
_entity_poly.pdbx_seq_one_letter_code
_entity_poly.pdbx_strand_id
1 'polypeptide(L)'
;MKFIRIIDLSFNKINVMDPGFLLNMNGSLFYLRLAFNNMSTLDITNALASKQQYFCLVDYSHNAIKSITNELAWKFRPNTSLGNGGMVDASNNSLSSFFNAKSLRYLGFENPLFIGRLFSYGFDWRDNPWTCDCNIYPFAIAAEHIASTMKRGYFDVRCFNPNSLKGISILTIIKERRYDGLICNLSLAEKCPPKCRCIYQPAVRNSTLIECSASNVTKFPSVLPDEKVLEVDLSNNYLKHLKFSSNMNISMTEYVY
;
A
#
# COMPACT_ATOMS: atom_id res chain seq x y z
N MET A 1 22.32 34.49 -13.83
CA MET A 1 21.17 33.62 -13.47
C MET A 1 21.53 32.92 -12.16
N LYS A 2 20.65 32.96 -11.14
CA LYS A 2 20.89 32.34 -9.83
C LYS A 2 20.14 31.01 -9.76
N PHE A 3 20.81 29.95 -9.32
CA PHE A 3 20.20 28.64 -9.13
C PHE A 3 20.24 28.27 -7.65
N ILE A 4 19.09 27.90 -7.09
CA ILE A 4 19.01 27.37 -5.74
C ILE A 4 19.27 25.86 -5.82
N ARG A 5 20.28 25.39 -5.09
CA ARG A 5 20.64 23.97 -5.00
C ARG A 5 20.21 23.30 -3.71
N ILE A 6 20.07 24.08 -2.66
CA ILE A 6 19.74 23.62 -1.31
C ILE A 6 18.67 24.56 -0.78
N ILE A 7 17.56 23.97 -0.33
CA ILE A 7 16.54 24.63 0.45
C ILE A 7 16.46 23.86 1.77
N ASP A 8 16.83 24.52 2.86
CA ASP A 8 16.73 23.96 4.21
C ASP A 8 15.62 24.68 4.97
N LEU A 9 14.54 23.93 5.24
CA LEU A 9 13.35 24.38 5.94
C LEU A 9 13.09 23.48 7.17
N SER A 10 14.12 22.78 7.64
CA SER A 10 14.00 21.89 8.79
C SER A 10 13.68 22.66 10.09
N PHE A 11 13.04 22.02 11.06
CA PHE A 11 12.69 22.61 12.37
C PHE A 11 11.79 23.84 12.29
N ASN A 12 10.83 23.83 11.38
CA ASN A 12 9.81 24.86 11.25
C ASN A 12 8.43 24.32 11.68
N LYS A 13 7.37 25.06 11.33
CA LYS A 13 5.97 24.67 11.58
C LYS A 13 5.22 24.45 10.27
N ILE A 14 5.94 24.06 9.21
CA ILE A 14 5.34 23.85 7.90
C ILE A 14 4.39 22.66 8.00
N ASN A 15 3.15 22.85 7.58
CA ASN A 15 2.12 21.82 7.61
C ASN A 15 1.62 21.46 6.21
N VAL A 16 1.89 22.31 5.21
CA VAL A 16 1.45 22.16 3.83
C VAL A 16 2.58 22.58 2.90
N MET A 17 2.71 21.87 1.79
CA MET A 17 3.56 22.20 0.66
C MET A 17 2.69 22.15 -0.58
N ASP A 18 2.70 23.22 -1.38
CA ASP A 18 1.86 23.30 -2.58
C ASP A 18 2.11 22.09 -3.50
N PRO A 19 1.05 21.42 -3.99
CA PRO A 19 1.19 20.31 -4.91
C PRO A 19 1.96 20.69 -6.18
N GLY A 20 2.79 19.76 -6.67
CA GLY A 20 3.53 19.89 -7.92
C GLY A 20 4.81 20.70 -7.82
N PHE A 21 5.22 21.15 -6.64
CA PHE A 21 6.45 21.91 -6.46
C PHE A 21 7.66 21.17 -7.04
N LEU A 22 7.87 19.90 -6.69
CA LEU A 22 9.02 19.14 -7.22
C LEU A 22 8.81 18.73 -8.68
N LEU A 23 7.61 18.27 -9.02
CA LEU A 23 7.31 17.80 -10.38
C LEU A 23 7.46 18.92 -11.42
N ASN A 24 7.08 20.15 -11.08
CA ASN A 24 7.10 21.31 -11.98
C ASN A 24 8.36 22.16 -11.81
N MET A 25 9.27 21.79 -10.91
CA MET A 25 10.50 22.54 -10.72
C MET A 25 11.40 22.43 -11.95
N ASN A 26 11.83 23.58 -12.46
CA ASN A 26 12.86 23.69 -13.48
C ASN A 26 14.18 24.12 -12.80
N GLY A 27 15.15 23.22 -12.66
CA GLY A 27 16.46 23.58 -12.13
C GLY A 27 17.30 22.43 -11.59
N SER A 28 18.14 22.72 -10.59
CA SER A 28 19.08 21.78 -9.98
C SER A 28 19.00 21.85 -8.45
N LEU A 29 17.78 21.73 -7.90
CA LEU A 29 17.59 21.53 -6.47
C LEU A 29 18.06 20.13 -6.09
N PHE A 30 19.19 20.06 -5.40
CA PHE A 30 19.79 18.81 -4.94
C PHE A 30 19.25 18.39 -3.59
N TYR A 31 19.00 19.35 -2.71
CA TYR A 31 18.54 19.09 -1.36
C TYR A 31 17.34 19.97 -1.05
N LEU A 32 16.22 19.32 -0.72
CA LEU A 32 15.08 19.94 -0.08
C LEU A 32 14.92 19.30 1.30
N ARG A 33 15.14 20.06 2.37
CA ARG A 33 15.00 19.55 3.74
C ARG A 33 13.77 20.16 4.40
N LEU A 34 12.84 19.29 4.77
CA LEU A 34 11.58 19.60 5.42
C LEU A 34 11.43 18.79 6.72
N ALA A 35 12.53 18.24 7.25
CA ALA A 35 12.51 17.43 8.46
C ALA A 35 12.07 18.23 9.68
N PHE A 36 11.47 17.56 10.67
CA PHE A 36 11.01 18.22 11.91
C PHE A 36 10.05 19.38 11.65
N ASN A 37 8.97 19.09 10.92
CA ASN A 37 7.87 20.01 10.64
C ASN A 37 6.53 19.37 11.09
N ASN A 38 5.40 19.96 10.70
CA ASN A 38 4.05 19.56 11.12
C ASN A 38 3.23 19.00 9.95
N MET A 39 3.86 18.47 8.90
CA MET A 39 3.15 17.93 7.74
C MET A 39 2.37 16.67 8.11
N SER A 40 1.10 16.60 7.71
CA SER A 40 0.22 15.45 7.96
C SER A 40 -0.11 14.65 6.70
N THR A 41 0.16 15.24 5.53
CA THR A 41 -0.02 14.64 4.21
C THR A 41 1.22 14.91 3.35
N LEU A 42 1.45 14.04 2.37
CA LEU A 42 2.46 14.25 1.32
C LEU A 42 1.78 14.07 -0.04
N ASP A 43 1.72 15.11 -0.85
CA ASP A 43 1.22 14.99 -2.22
C ASP A 43 2.23 14.20 -3.08
N ILE A 44 1.74 13.24 -3.87
CA ILE A 44 2.59 12.38 -4.71
C ILE A 44 3.45 13.20 -5.68
N THR A 45 2.96 14.33 -6.18
CA THR A 45 3.72 15.19 -7.10
C THR A 45 4.87 15.95 -6.40
N ASN A 46 4.91 15.92 -5.07
CA ASN A 46 6.03 16.37 -4.23
C ASN A 46 6.92 15.21 -3.76
N ALA A 47 6.64 13.97 -4.17
CA ALA A 47 7.54 12.82 -4.04
C ALA A 47 8.13 12.40 -5.38
N LEU A 48 7.72 13.06 -6.47
CA LEU A 48 8.15 12.78 -7.84
C LEU A 48 8.91 13.98 -8.40
N ALA A 49 9.99 13.69 -9.13
CA ALA A 49 10.75 14.69 -9.86
C ALA A 49 10.59 14.48 -11.37
N SER A 50 10.59 15.56 -12.14
CA SER A 50 10.66 15.45 -13.60
C SER A 50 12.03 14.85 -14.02
N LYS A 51 12.12 14.24 -15.20
CA LYS A 51 13.39 13.70 -15.73
C LYS A 51 14.51 14.76 -15.79
N GLN A 52 14.13 16.02 -15.97
CA GLN A 52 15.06 17.14 -16.13
C GLN A 52 15.59 17.63 -14.77
N GLN A 53 14.96 17.21 -13.68
CA GLN A 53 15.33 17.56 -12.31
C GLN A 53 16.27 16.51 -11.73
N TYR A 54 17.54 16.88 -11.58
CA TYR A 54 18.48 16.13 -10.73
C TYR A 54 18.25 16.53 -9.28
N PHE A 55 18.12 15.55 -8.41
CA PHE A 55 18.13 15.77 -6.96
C PHE A 55 18.87 14.65 -6.25
N CYS A 56 19.32 14.94 -5.03
CA CYS A 56 20.01 13.98 -4.16
C CYS A 56 19.10 13.53 -3.02
N LEU A 57 18.43 14.46 -2.35
CA LEU A 57 17.58 14.18 -1.20
C LEU A 57 16.40 15.16 -1.13
N VAL A 58 15.21 14.60 -0.94
CA VAL A 58 14.05 15.32 -0.42
C VAL A 58 13.70 14.68 0.91
N ASP A 59 13.84 15.45 1.98
CA ASP A 59 13.76 14.95 3.35
C ASP A 59 12.47 15.44 4.03
N TYR A 60 11.51 14.53 4.16
CA TYR A 60 10.25 14.68 4.89
C TYR A 60 10.28 13.97 6.26
N SER A 61 11.45 13.55 6.74
CA SER A 61 11.56 12.76 7.98
C SER A 61 11.08 13.52 9.21
N HIS A 62 10.68 12.81 10.27
CA HIS A 62 10.26 13.42 11.53
C HIS A 62 9.12 14.45 11.36
N ASN A 63 8.10 14.08 10.60
CA ASN A 63 6.83 14.82 10.47
C ASN A 63 5.69 13.97 11.07
N ALA A 64 4.44 14.29 10.75
CA ALA A 64 3.25 13.54 11.16
C ALA A 64 2.47 12.99 9.96
N ILE A 65 3.17 12.68 8.85
CA ILE A 65 2.54 12.27 7.59
C ILE A 65 1.80 10.95 7.79
N LYS A 66 0.49 10.93 7.54
CA LYS A 66 -0.39 9.76 7.70
C LYS A 66 -0.84 9.19 6.37
N SER A 67 -0.86 10.00 5.31
CA SER A 67 -1.35 9.62 4.00
C SER A 67 -0.63 10.35 2.88
N ILE A 68 -0.70 9.74 1.70
CA ILE A 68 -0.21 10.33 0.47
C ILE A 68 -1.41 10.68 -0.40
N THR A 69 -1.39 11.90 -0.93
CA THR A 69 -2.50 12.50 -1.67
C THR A 69 -2.15 12.73 -3.13
N ASN A 70 -3.15 13.06 -3.93
CA ASN A 70 -2.97 13.43 -5.34
C ASN A 70 -3.94 14.56 -5.69
N GLU A 71 -3.66 15.75 -5.17
CA GLU A 71 -4.53 16.92 -5.26
C GLU A 71 -4.64 17.46 -6.69
N LEU A 72 -3.59 17.27 -7.49
CA LEU A 72 -3.56 17.68 -8.90
C LEU A 72 -4.22 16.67 -9.85
N ALA A 73 -4.81 15.59 -9.32
CA ALA A 73 -5.30 14.47 -10.12
C ALA A 73 -4.26 14.01 -11.17
N TRP A 74 -2.98 14.02 -10.77
CA TRP A 74 -1.87 13.65 -11.61
C TRP A 74 -2.04 12.21 -12.09
N LYS A 75 -1.61 11.96 -13.32
CA LYS A 75 -1.65 10.63 -13.96
C LYS A 75 -0.29 10.26 -14.51
N PHE A 76 0.18 9.09 -14.14
CA PHE A 76 1.39 8.51 -14.72
C PHE A 76 1.15 8.18 -16.19
N ARG A 77 2.03 8.66 -17.05
CA ARG A 77 2.07 8.29 -18.47
C ARG A 77 3.25 7.33 -18.68
N PRO A 78 3.05 6.14 -19.28
CA PRO A 78 4.12 5.13 -19.41
C PRO A 78 5.39 5.63 -20.11
N ASN A 79 5.24 6.60 -21.02
CA ASN A 79 6.35 7.19 -21.78
C ASN A 79 7.06 8.33 -21.02
N THR A 80 6.57 8.72 -19.85
CA THR A 80 7.22 9.72 -19.00
C THR A 80 8.31 9.06 -18.18
N SER A 81 9.55 9.49 -18.36
CA SER A 81 10.62 9.17 -17.40
C SER A 81 10.46 10.06 -16.17
N LEU A 82 10.51 9.46 -15.00
CA LEU A 82 10.48 10.17 -13.73
C LEU A 82 11.90 10.20 -13.16
N GLY A 83 12.38 11.41 -12.85
CA GLY A 83 13.63 11.66 -12.11
C GLY A 83 14.90 11.17 -12.79
N ASN A 84 16.02 11.50 -12.14
CA ASN A 84 17.35 11.01 -12.51
C ASN A 84 18.17 10.72 -11.24
N GLY A 85 17.70 9.73 -10.47
CA GLY A 85 18.26 9.35 -9.16
C GLY A 85 17.69 10.15 -7.99
N GLY A 86 18.40 10.11 -6.87
CA GLY A 86 18.01 10.77 -5.62
C GLY A 86 17.22 9.87 -4.66
N MET A 87 16.92 10.42 -3.48
CA MET A 87 16.16 9.74 -2.43
C MET A 87 15.06 10.65 -1.89
N VAL A 88 13.86 10.10 -1.69
CA VAL A 88 12.80 10.74 -0.89
C VAL A 88 12.77 10.03 0.45
N ASP A 89 13.03 10.76 1.53
CA ASP A 89 13.01 10.23 2.89
C ASP A 89 11.69 10.62 3.56
N ALA A 90 10.84 9.64 3.83
CA ALA A 90 9.59 9.79 4.58
C ALA A 90 9.63 8.96 5.88
N SER A 91 10.83 8.68 6.40
CA SER A 91 11.01 7.94 7.63
C SER A 91 10.50 8.71 8.86
N ASN A 92 10.27 8.03 9.97
CA ASN A 92 9.86 8.67 11.23
C ASN A 92 8.58 9.52 11.07
N ASN A 93 7.55 8.92 10.48
CA ASN A 93 6.24 9.52 10.23
C ASN A 93 5.12 8.62 10.79
N SER A 94 3.88 8.79 10.33
CA SER A 94 2.69 8.07 10.80
C SER A 94 1.99 7.25 9.71
N LEU A 95 2.71 6.86 8.65
CA LEU A 95 2.19 6.02 7.58
C LEU A 95 1.96 4.60 8.09
N SER A 96 0.76 4.06 7.88
CA SER A 96 0.37 2.79 8.50
C SER A 96 -0.12 1.72 7.53
N SER A 97 -0.27 2.03 6.24
CA SER A 97 -0.87 1.12 5.26
C SER A 97 -0.13 1.19 3.93
N PHE A 98 0.12 0.03 3.33
CA PHE A 98 0.71 -0.05 1.99
C PHE A 98 -0.29 0.26 0.88
N PHE A 99 0.22 0.67 -0.28
CA PHE A 99 -0.64 0.98 -1.42
C PHE A 99 -1.20 -0.29 -2.07
N ASN A 100 -2.52 -0.42 -2.08
CA ASN A 100 -3.20 -1.41 -2.91
C ASN A 100 -3.52 -0.85 -4.30
N ALA A 101 -4.11 -1.68 -5.16
CA ALA A 101 -4.45 -1.28 -6.53
C ALA A 101 -5.37 -0.04 -6.61
N LYS A 102 -6.32 0.11 -5.67
CA LYS A 102 -7.22 1.27 -5.62
C LYS A 102 -6.45 2.53 -5.22
N SER A 103 -5.62 2.45 -4.19
CA SER A 103 -4.78 3.57 -3.74
C SER A 103 -3.79 3.97 -4.83
N LEU A 104 -3.15 3.03 -5.52
CA LEU A 104 -2.25 3.32 -6.63
C LEU A 104 -2.95 4.04 -7.79
N ARG A 105 -4.16 3.61 -8.15
CA ARG A 105 -4.99 4.32 -9.16
C ARG A 105 -5.34 5.73 -8.72
N TYR A 106 -5.71 5.92 -7.46
CA TYR A 106 -5.96 7.24 -6.88
C TYR A 106 -4.71 8.14 -6.97
N LEU A 107 -3.52 7.58 -6.75
CA LEU A 107 -2.24 8.27 -6.89
C LEU A 107 -1.76 8.45 -8.34
N GLY A 108 -2.59 8.12 -9.32
CA GLY A 108 -2.31 8.36 -10.74
C GLY A 108 -1.71 7.18 -11.49
N PHE A 109 -1.50 6.02 -10.85
CA PHE A 109 -1.00 4.81 -11.50
C PHE A 109 -2.17 3.94 -11.96
N GLU A 110 -2.69 4.20 -13.17
CA GLU A 110 -3.84 3.46 -13.73
C GLU A 110 -3.59 1.93 -13.77
N ASN A 111 -2.36 1.53 -14.12
CA ASN A 111 -1.85 0.19 -13.93
C ASN A 111 -0.95 0.14 -12.68
N PRO A 112 -1.34 -0.57 -11.60
CA PRO A 112 -0.55 -0.73 -10.39
C PRO A 112 0.89 -1.22 -10.63
N LEU A 113 1.13 -2.02 -11.67
CA LEU A 113 2.47 -2.52 -12.01
C LEU A 113 3.45 -1.41 -12.39
N PHE A 114 2.96 -0.22 -12.76
CA PHE A 114 3.81 0.92 -13.07
C PHE A 114 4.48 1.55 -11.84
N ILE A 115 4.08 1.18 -10.62
CA ILE A 115 4.76 1.65 -9.41
C ILE A 115 6.24 1.22 -9.39
N GLY A 116 6.60 0.12 -10.06
CA GLY A 116 7.99 -0.31 -10.19
C GLY A 116 8.89 0.68 -10.94
N ARG A 117 8.31 1.63 -11.69
CA ARG A 117 9.08 2.74 -12.30
C ARG A 117 9.65 3.69 -11.25
N LEU A 118 9.13 3.67 -10.02
CA LEU A 118 9.69 4.43 -8.91
C LEU A 118 10.97 3.81 -8.33
N PHE A 119 11.35 2.58 -8.71
CA PHE A 119 12.60 1.96 -8.23
C PHE A 119 13.87 2.62 -8.76
N SER A 120 13.78 3.51 -9.76
CA SER A 120 14.90 4.37 -10.16
C SER A 120 15.24 5.44 -9.12
N TYR A 121 14.37 5.63 -8.13
CA TYR A 121 14.56 6.49 -6.97
C TYR A 121 14.83 5.66 -5.72
N GLY A 122 15.51 6.26 -4.76
CA GLY A 122 15.46 5.78 -3.37
C GLY A 122 14.20 6.30 -2.70
N PHE A 123 13.48 5.43 -1.98
CA PHE A 123 12.51 5.89 -1.00
C PHE A 123 12.83 5.26 0.35
N ASP A 124 12.89 6.07 1.39
CA ASP A 124 13.01 5.62 2.77
C ASP A 124 11.65 5.75 3.46
N TRP A 125 11.09 4.59 3.84
CA TRP A 125 9.78 4.48 4.49
C TRP A 125 9.90 3.94 5.91
N ARG A 126 11.12 3.85 6.46
CA ARG A 126 11.36 3.22 7.77
C ARG A 126 10.69 3.99 8.90
N ASP A 127 10.66 3.37 10.06
CA ASP A 127 10.21 4.02 11.30
C ASP A 127 8.82 4.65 11.21
N ASN A 128 7.91 3.94 10.54
CA ASN A 128 6.50 4.26 10.40
C ASN A 128 5.67 3.06 10.91
N PRO A 129 4.44 3.27 11.43
CA PRO A 129 3.62 2.23 12.04
C PRO A 129 2.94 1.30 11.00
N TRP A 130 3.72 0.67 10.13
CA TRP A 130 3.23 -0.15 9.03
C TRP A 130 2.38 -1.34 9.48
N THR A 131 1.21 -1.48 8.88
CA THR A 131 0.38 -2.68 8.96
C THR A 131 0.73 -3.58 7.79
N CYS A 132 1.29 -4.75 8.10
CA CYS A 132 1.65 -5.77 7.14
C CYS A 132 0.48 -6.73 6.95
N ASP A 133 -0.40 -6.36 6.04
CA ASP A 133 -1.60 -7.12 5.68
C ASP A 133 -1.56 -7.56 4.21
N CYS A 134 -2.71 -7.97 3.67
CA CYS A 134 -2.85 -8.38 2.28
C CYS A 134 -2.40 -7.33 1.26
N ASN A 135 -2.40 -6.04 1.60
CA ASN A 135 -2.08 -4.97 0.65
C ASN A 135 -0.59 -4.97 0.26
N ILE A 136 0.28 -5.63 1.04
CA ILE A 136 1.69 -5.81 0.71
C ILE A 136 1.87 -6.84 -0.41
N TYR A 137 0.98 -7.82 -0.53
CA TYR A 137 1.18 -8.99 -1.40
C TYR A 137 1.47 -8.63 -2.87
N PRO A 138 0.73 -7.71 -3.54
CA PRO A 138 1.04 -7.34 -4.92
C PRO A 138 2.45 -6.76 -5.10
N PHE A 139 2.90 -5.96 -4.14
CA PHE A 139 4.27 -5.42 -4.13
C PHE A 139 5.29 -6.53 -3.88
N ALA A 140 5.03 -7.43 -2.93
CA ALA A 140 5.92 -8.54 -2.59
C ALA A 140 6.22 -9.43 -3.79
N ILE A 141 5.19 -9.82 -4.56
CA ILE A 141 5.34 -10.60 -5.79
C ILE A 141 6.12 -9.82 -6.86
N ALA A 142 5.80 -8.55 -7.06
CA ALA A 142 6.50 -7.71 -8.05
C ALA A 142 7.98 -7.50 -7.68
N ALA A 143 8.31 -7.45 -6.40
CA ALA A 143 9.65 -7.24 -5.88
C ALA A 143 10.47 -8.54 -5.74
N GLU A 144 9.87 -9.73 -5.84
CA GLU A 144 10.52 -11.00 -5.50
C GLU A 144 11.84 -11.22 -6.26
N HIS A 145 11.83 -10.99 -7.58
CA HIS A 145 13.02 -11.18 -8.43
C HIS A 145 14.15 -10.17 -8.17
N ILE A 146 13.83 -9.03 -7.53
CA ILE A 146 14.79 -7.96 -7.24
C ILE A 146 15.06 -7.82 -5.74
N ALA A 147 14.36 -8.56 -4.88
CA ALA A 147 14.52 -8.45 -3.42
C ALA A 147 15.93 -8.82 -2.95
N SER A 148 16.62 -9.72 -3.68
CA SER A 148 18.02 -10.09 -3.40
C SER A 148 19.01 -8.96 -3.69
N THR A 149 18.68 -8.02 -4.57
CA THR A 149 19.52 -6.87 -4.92
C THR A 149 19.22 -5.65 -4.03
N MET A 150 18.07 -5.65 -3.33
CA MET A 150 17.72 -4.67 -2.29
C MET A 150 18.55 -4.92 -1.02
N LYS A 151 19.77 -4.37 -1.01
CA LYS A 151 20.74 -4.47 0.11
C LYS A 151 20.88 -3.19 0.93
N ARG A 152 20.24 -2.10 0.51
CA ARG A 152 20.39 -0.80 1.17
C ARG A 152 19.50 -0.72 2.42
N GLY A 153 20.02 -0.11 3.48
CA GLY A 153 19.36 -0.08 4.79
C GLY A 153 17.96 0.55 4.78
N TYR A 154 17.69 1.49 3.88
CA TYR A 154 16.37 2.12 3.74
C TYR A 154 15.25 1.19 3.26
N PHE A 155 15.59 -0.03 2.82
CA PHE A 155 14.60 -1.06 2.53
C PHE A 155 14.21 -1.90 3.77
N ASP A 156 14.84 -1.70 4.93
CA ASP A 156 14.48 -2.41 6.17
C ASP A 156 13.20 -1.83 6.80
N VAL A 157 12.12 -1.82 6.03
CA VAL A 157 10.80 -1.41 6.48
C VAL A 157 10.19 -2.55 7.28
N ARG A 158 9.86 -2.29 8.54
CA ARG A 158 9.39 -3.29 9.49
C ARG A 158 7.92 -3.13 9.80
N CYS A 159 7.24 -4.26 9.99
CA CYS A 159 5.86 -4.30 10.39
C CYS A 159 5.71 -3.81 11.84
N PHE A 160 4.77 -2.91 12.07
CA PHE A 160 4.28 -2.56 13.40
C PHE A 160 3.10 -3.44 13.80
N ASN A 161 2.21 -3.72 12.84
CA ASN A 161 1.08 -4.65 12.95
C ASN A 161 1.09 -5.64 11.78
N PRO A 162 0.37 -6.77 11.87
CA PRO A 162 -0.25 -7.33 13.08
C PRO A 162 0.80 -7.91 14.05
N ASN A 163 0.39 -8.31 15.26
CA ASN A 163 1.28 -8.90 16.27
C ASN A 163 2.09 -10.10 15.75
N SER A 164 1.51 -10.92 14.87
CA SER A 164 2.19 -12.08 14.27
C SER A 164 3.36 -11.71 13.35
N LEU A 165 3.39 -10.48 12.83
CA LEU A 165 4.45 -9.98 11.94
C LEU A 165 5.25 -8.83 12.56
N LYS A 166 4.92 -8.41 13.78
CA LYS A 166 5.53 -7.24 14.43
C LYS A 166 7.05 -7.37 14.51
N GLY A 167 7.75 -6.32 14.08
CA GLY A 167 9.21 -6.23 14.04
C GLY A 167 9.87 -6.96 12.85
N ILE A 168 9.12 -7.77 12.09
CA ILE A 168 9.62 -8.47 10.91
C ILE A 168 9.75 -7.46 9.76
N SER A 169 10.87 -7.52 9.06
CA SER A 169 11.13 -6.72 7.86
C SER A 169 10.30 -7.23 6.69
N ILE A 170 9.70 -6.33 5.92
CA ILE A 170 8.95 -6.67 4.70
C ILE A 170 9.86 -7.38 3.69
N LEU A 171 11.13 -6.97 3.60
CA LEU A 171 12.10 -7.69 2.77
C LEU A 171 12.33 -9.13 3.24
N THR A 172 12.27 -9.40 4.55
CA THR A 172 12.37 -10.76 5.08
C THR A 172 11.15 -11.57 4.68
N ILE A 173 9.94 -11.00 4.80
CA ILE A 173 8.70 -11.63 4.33
C ILE A 173 8.81 -12.02 2.85
N ILE A 174 9.34 -11.12 2.00
CA ILE A 174 9.53 -11.36 0.56
C ILE A 174 10.57 -12.45 0.30
N LYS A 175 11.77 -12.34 0.89
CA LYS A 175 12.87 -13.28 0.66
C LYS A 175 12.57 -14.69 1.14
N GLU A 176 11.87 -14.82 2.26
CA GLU A 176 11.47 -16.10 2.84
C GLU A 176 10.13 -16.60 2.32
N ARG A 177 9.48 -15.87 1.40
CA ARG A 177 8.16 -16.20 0.83
C ARG A 177 7.08 -16.46 1.90
N ARG A 178 7.11 -15.69 3.01
CA ARG A 178 6.18 -15.84 4.14
C ARG A 178 4.86 -15.11 3.89
N TYR A 179 4.24 -15.36 2.75
CA TYR A 179 3.07 -14.62 2.28
C TYR A 179 1.76 -15.02 2.98
N ASP A 180 1.70 -16.20 3.61
CA ASP A 180 0.48 -16.71 4.25
C ASP A 180 -0.04 -15.80 5.36
N GLY A 181 0.86 -15.06 6.02
CA GLY A 181 0.53 -14.09 7.07
C GLY A 181 0.00 -12.75 6.56
N LEU A 182 0.08 -12.48 5.25
CA LEU A 182 -0.40 -11.23 4.63
C LEU A 182 -1.92 -11.33 4.39
N ILE A 183 -2.69 -11.20 5.46
CA ILE A 183 -4.16 -11.29 5.45
C ILE A 183 -4.82 -9.95 5.74
N CYS A 184 -5.99 -9.71 5.16
CA CYS A 184 -6.85 -8.58 5.52
C CYS A 184 -8.11 -9.07 6.21
N ASN A 185 -8.38 -8.53 7.40
CA ASN A 185 -9.63 -8.78 8.11
C ASN A 185 -10.71 -7.83 7.60
N LEU A 186 -11.67 -8.37 6.85
CA LEU A 186 -12.79 -7.65 6.26
C LEU A 186 -14.07 -7.77 7.10
N SER A 187 -13.99 -8.33 8.31
CA SER A 187 -15.18 -8.61 9.15
C SER A 187 -15.89 -7.35 9.62
N LEU A 188 -15.20 -6.20 9.62
CA LEU A 188 -15.78 -4.89 9.95
C LEU A 188 -16.30 -4.14 8.72
N ALA A 189 -16.10 -4.67 7.51
CA ALA A 189 -16.65 -4.06 6.30
C ALA A 189 -18.17 -4.26 6.26
N GLU A 190 -18.91 -3.26 5.75
CA GLU A 190 -20.38 -3.27 5.66
C GLU A 190 -20.97 -4.48 4.90
N LYS A 191 -20.13 -5.21 4.15
CA LYS A 191 -20.52 -6.33 3.31
C LYS A 191 -20.14 -7.71 3.87
N CYS A 192 -19.55 -7.78 5.07
CA CYS A 192 -19.37 -9.08 5.73
C CYS A 192 -20.69 -9.50 6.41
N PRO A 193 -21.20 -10.72 6.18
CA PRO A 193 -22.43 -11.16 6.82
C PRO A 193 -22.34 -11.11 8.36
N PRO A 194 -23.43 -10.75 9.07
CA PRO A 194 -23.44 -10.75 10.52
C PRO A 194 -23.05 -12.12 11.09
N LYS A 195 -22.23 -12.12 12.14
CA LYS A 195 -21.71 -13.34 12.81
C LYS A 195 -20.78 -14.20 11.94
N CYS A 196 -20.32 -13.69 10.80
CA CYS A 196 -19.30 -14.32 10.00
C CYS A 196 -17.98 -13.56 10.10
N ARG A 197 -16.89 -14.26 9.84
CA ARG A 197 -15.55 -13.69 9.71
C ARG A 197 -15.18 -13.64 8.24
N CYS A 198 -14.82 -12.46 7.75
CA CYS A 198 -14.41 -12.28 6.35
C CYS A 198 -12.91 -12.01 6.30
N ILE A 199 -12.17 -12.81 5.53
CA ILE A 199 -10.71 -12.73 5.44
C ILE A 199 -10.30 -12.80 3.98
N TYR A 200 -9.55 -11.80 3.53
CA TYR A 200 -8.88 -11.88 2.24
C TYR A 200 -7.45 -12.39 2.41
N GLN A 201 -7.13 -13.50 1.76
CA GLN A 201 -5.83 -14.16 1.83
C GLN A 201 -5.29 -14.44 0.41
N PRO A 202 -4.53 -13.49 -0.17
CA PRO A 202 -4.15 -13.55 -1.58
C PRO A 202 -3.14 -14.66 -1.90
N ALA A 203 -2.27 -15.03 -0.96
CA ALA A 203 -1.21 -16.02 -1.18
C ALA A 203 -1.71 -17.47 -1.24
N VAL A 204 -2.63 -17.84 -0.34
CA VAL A 204 -3.07 -19.23 -0.16
C VAL A 204 -4.21 -19.57 -1.10
N ARG A 205 -5.20 -18.69 -1.22
CA ARG A 205 -6.47 -18.98 -1.89
C ARG A 205 -6.77 -18.04 -3.06
N ASN A 206 -6.13 -16.87 -3.07
CA ASN A 206 -6.45 -15.80 -4.02
C ASN A 206 -7.95 -15.43 -4.02
N SER A 207 -8.61 -15.57 -2.87
CA SER A 207 -10.04 -15.41 -2.68
C SER A 207 -10.33 -14.79 -1.30
N THR A 208 -11.57 -14.33 -1.10
CA THR A 208 -12.06 -13.95 0.23
C THR A 208 -12.81 -15.11 0.85
N LEU A 209 -12.32 -15.60 1.98
CA LEU A 209 -13.00 -16.58 2.82
C LEU A 209 -14.04 -15.88 3.70
N ILE A 210 -15.27 -16.37 3.65
CA ILE A 210 -16.40 -15.97 4.48
C ILE A 210 -16.72 -17.16 5.39
N GLU A 211 -16.19 -17.12 6.59
CA GLU A 211 -16.32 -18.17 7.60
C GLU A 211 -17.55 -17.89 8.46
N CYS A 212 -18.61 -18.66 8.23
CA CYS A 212 -19.86 -18.63 8.97
C CYS A 212 -20.12 -19.97 9.69
N SER A 213 -19.10 -20.80 9.87
CA SER A 213 -19.26 -22.14 10.46
C SER A 213 -19.79 -22.04 11.89
N ALA A 214 -20.79 -22.86 12.22
CA ALA A 214 -21.44 -22.87 13.54
C ALA A 214 -22.03 -21.52 14.00
N SER A 215 -22.35 -20.60 13.08
CA SER A 215 -22.89 -19.26 13.38
C SER A 215 -24.43 -19.21 13.51
N ASN A 216 -25.11 -20.37 13.56
CA ASN A 216 -26.57 -20.50 13.60
C ASN A 216 -27.29 -19.78 12.44
N VAL A 217 -26.67 -19.76 11.27
CA VAL A 217 -27.21 -19.16 10.07
C VAL A 217 -28.29 -20.08 9.48
N THR A 218 -29.48 -19.52 9.21
CA THR A 218 -30.62 -20.30 8.68
C THR A 218 -30.91 -20.03 7.21
N LYS A 219 -30.27 -18.99 6.64
CA LYS A 219 -30.44 -18.54 5.25
C LYS A 219 -29.09 -18.18 4.67
N PHE A 220 -28.88 -18.45 3.38
CA PHE A 220 -27.68 -17.96 2.69
C PHE A 220 -27.58 -16.42 2.78
N PRO A 221 -26.40 -15.84 3.03
CA PRO A 221 -26.26 -14.39 3.16
C PRO A 221 -26.66 -13.65 1.87
N SER A 222 -27.53 -12.64 2.01
CA SER A 222 -27.98 -11.82 0.87
C SER A 222 -26.98 -10.73 0.48
N VAL A 223 -26.03 -10.42 1.36
CA VAL A 223 -24.98 -9.43 1.16
C VAL A 223 -23.64 -10.15 1.32
N LEU A 224 -22.76 -10.00 0.34
CA LEU A 224 -21.40 -10.52 0.36
C LEU A 224 -20.42 -9.41 -0.06
N PRO A 225 -19.12 -9.50 0.28
CA PRO A 225 -18.08 -8.59 -0.20
C PRO A 225 -18.01 -8.52 -1.73
N ASP A 226 -17.63 -7.37 -2.29
CA ASP A 226 -17.55 -7.12 -3.75
C ASP A 226 -16.34 -7.78 -4.43
N GLU A 227 -15.81 -8.86 -3.86
CA GLU A 227 -14.60 -9.49 -4.37
C GLU A 227 -14.89 -10.49 -5.48
N LYS A 228 -13.95 -10.60 -6.41
CA LYS A 228 -14.13 -11.42 -7.64
C LYS A 228 -14.34 -12.91 -7.35
N VAL A 229 -13.74 -13.42 -6.27
CA VAL A 229 -13.78 -14.83 -5.89
C VAL A 229 -14.02 -14.91 -4.39
N LEU A 230 -15.11 -15.59 -4.03
CA LEU A 230 -15.55 -15.79 -2.65
C LEU A 230 -15.58 -17.29 -2.34
N GLU A 231 -15.03 -17.66 -1.20
CA GLU A 231 -15.20 -18.98 -0.59
C GLU A 231 -16.11 -18.81 0.62
N VAL A 232 -17.22 -19.54 0.68
CA VAL A 232 -18.22 -19.38 1.74
C VAL A 232 -18.32 -20.68 2.52
N ASP A 233 -17.86 -20.66 3.77
CA ASP A 233 -18.01 -21.78 4.69
C ASP A 233 -19.26 -21.59 5.57
N LEU A 234 -20.29 -22.37 5.27
CA LEU A 234 -21.54 -22.43 6.03
C LEU A 234 -21.71 -23.77 6.76
N SER A 235 -20.62 -24.52 6.97
CA SER A 235 -20.65 -25.80 7.68
C SER A 235 -21.26 -25.66 9.08
N ASN A 236 -21.84 -26.76 9.60
CA ASN A 236 -22.41 -26.81 10.96
C ASN A 236 -23.49 -25.75 11.25
N ASN A 237 -24.33 -25.44 10.26
CA ASN A 237 -25.48 -24.53 10.38
C ASN A 237 -26.82 -25.24 10.13
N TYR A 238 -27.92 -24.51 10.30
CA TYR A 238 -29.30 -25.01 10.11
C TYR A 238 -29.94 -24.40 8.86
N LEU A 239 -29.22 -24.40 7.74
CA LEU A 239 -29.71 -23.85 6.48
C LEU A 239 -30.94 -24.64 6.00
N LYS A 240 -32.06 -23.94 5.83
CA LYS A 240 -33.30 -24.55 5.31
C LYS A 240 -33.49 -24.31 3.82
N HIS A 241 -32.94 -23.21 3.30
CA HIS A 241 -33.08 -22.80 1.91
C HIS A 241 -31.80 -22.18 1.39
N LEU A 242 -31.40 -22.58 0.17
CA LEU A 242 -30.36 -21.93 -0.61
C LEU A 242 -31.05 -21.04 -1.65
N LYS A 243 -30.88 -19.73 -1.51
CA LYS A 243 -31.35 -18.75 -2.49
C LYS A 243 -30.18 -17.86 -2.86
N PHE A 244 -29.74 -17.98 -4.11
CA PHE A 244 -28.68 -17.17 -4.67
C PHE A 244 -29.28 -15.94 -5.36
N SER A 245 -28.51 -14.85 -5.44
CA SER A 245 -28.88 -13.74 -6.32
C SER A 245 -28.59 -14.14 -7.77
N SER A 246 -29.35 -13.59 -8.72
CA SER A 246 -29.25 -13.91 -10.16
C SER A 246 -27.88 -13.63 -10.79
N ASN A 247 -26.96 -12.98 -10.06
CA ASN A 247 -25.67 -12.52 -10.55
C ASN A 247 -24.48 -13.32 -9.99
N MET A 248 -24.73 -14.43 -9.28
CA MET A 248 -23.69 -15.30 -8.74
C MET A 248 -23.41 -16.49 -9.65
N ASN A 249 -22.18 -16.61 -10.16
CA ASN A 249 -21.67 -17.83 -10.78
C ASN A 249 -21.00 -18.69 -9.70
N ILE A 250 -21.46 -19.93 -9.53
CA ILE A 250 -21.02 -20.82 -8.45
C ILE A 250 -20.28 -22.01 -9.06
N SER A 251 -19.09 -22.29 -8.56
CA SER A 251 -18.41 -23.58 -8.72
C SER A 251 -18.31 -24.26 -7.36
N MET A 252 -18.96 -25.41 -7.21
CA MET A 252 -18.81 -26.24 -6.00
C MET A 252 -17.53 -27.05 -6.12
N THR A 253 -16.64 -26.91 -5.14
CA THR A 253 -15.41 -27.72 -5.03
C THR A 253 -15.48 -28.49 -3.72
N GLU A 254 -15.48 -29.81 -3.79
CA GLU A 254 -15.33 -30.67 -2.62
C GLU A 254 -13.84 -30.73 -2.27
N TYR A 255 -13.48 -30.26 -1.09
CA TYR A 255 -12.17 -30.54 -0.50
C TYR A 255 -12.28 -31.84 0.30
N VAL A 256 -11.72 -32.92 -0.24
CA VAL A 256 -11.51 -34.16 0.51
C VAL A 256 -10.26 -33.94 1.37
N TYR A 257 -10.45 -33.90 2.70
CA TYR A 257 -9.38 -33.86 3.68
C TYR A 257 -8.63 -35.19 3.76
#